data_AF-T0GVB9-F1
#
_entry.id   AF-T0GVB9-F1
#
_cell.length_a   1.000
_cell.length_b   1.000
_cell.length_c   1.000
_cell.angle_alpha   90.00
_cell.angle_beta   90.00
_cell.angle_gamma   90.00
#
_symmetry.space_group_name_H-M   'P 1'
#
loop_
_entity.id
_entity.type
_entity.pdbx_description
1 polymer ?
#
loop_
_entity_poly.entity_id
_entity_poly.type
_entity_poly.pdbx_seq_one_letter_code
_entity_poly.pdbx_strand_id
1 'polypeptide(L)'
;MTDKAPVTVEQGDRFLLVKRGLYYRPGNRGYTGIKDRAGRYPEGDASPEDGITAIHEDDAPEYSQACFADLKEKHMLGKIAALEEEIKRLREALDDLQQAEAEYRLMHDRYGDGSRAAGRAWDLMRRSGDKARTALEGSGS
;
A
#
# COMPACT_ATOMS: atom_id res chain seq x y z
N MET A 1 -37.81 -14.18 -3.70
CA MET A 1 -37.02 -13.14 -4.38
C MET A 1 -37.24 -11.86 -3.61
N THR A 2 -36.36 -11.58 -2.65
CA THR A 2 -36.37 -10.32 -1.90
C THR A 2 -35.03 -9.66 -2.18
N ASP A 3 -35.08 -8.67 -3.06
CA ASP A 3 -34.03 -7.67 -3.26
C ASP A 3 -33.67 -7.06 -1.91
N LYS A 4 -32.46 -7.34 -1.40
CA LYS A 4 -31.88 -6.58 -0.29
C LYS A 4 -31.20 -5.36 -0.90
N ALA A 5 -31.75 -4.18 -0.58
CA ALA A 5 -31.18 -2.88 -0.88
C ALA A 5 -29.72 -2.77 -0.40
N PRO A 6 -28.87 -1.94 -1.06
CA PRO A 6 -27.47 -1.82 -0.70
C PRO A 6 -27.35 -1.04 0.62
N VAL A 7 -26.97 -1.72 1.69
CA VAL A 7 -26.62 -1.07 2.96
C VAL A 7 -25.22 -0.48 2.78
N THR A 8 -25.11 0.84 2.89
CA THR A 8 -23.83 1.56 2.95
C THR A 8 -23.19 1.22 4.29
N VAL A 9 -22.23 0.29 4.28
CA VAL A 9 -21.51 -0.15 5.47
C VAL A 9 -20.43 0.89 5.77
N GLU A 10 -20.59 1.62 6.88
CA GLU A 10 -19.55 2.49 7.44
C GLU A 10 -18.26 1.68 7.63
N GLN A 11 -17.11 2.34 7.51
CA GLN A 11 -15.80 1.68 7.38
C GLN A 11 -15.44 0.76 8.57
N GLY A 12 -16.13 0.92 9.71
CA GLY A 12 -16.00 0.14 10.96
C GLY A 12 -17.02 -0.99 11.17
N ASP A 13 -17.83 -1.36 10.18
CA ASP A 13 -18.75 -2.52 10.26
C ASP A 13 -18.34 -3.63 9.26
N ARG A 14 -17.05 -3.69 8.92
CA ARG A 14 -16.52 -4.63 7.94
C ARG A 14 -15.84 -5.80 8.63
N PHE A 15 -16.30 -7.00 8.31
CA PHE A 15 -15.85 -8.25 8.89
C PHE A 15 -15.26 -9.16 7.82
N LEU A 16 -14.31 -9.99 8.23
CA LEU A 16 -13.85 -11.14 7.46
C LEU A 16 -14.62 -12.36 7.93
N LEU A 17 -15.28 -13.04 7.00
CA LEU A 17 -15.91 -14.33 7.28
C LEU A 17 -14.82 -15.41 7.31
N VAL A 18 -14.83 -16.23 8.36
CA VAL A 18 -13.87 -17.29 8.60
C VAL A 18 -14.60 -18.63 8.61
N LYS A 19 -14.11 -19.60 7.83
CA LYS A 19 -14.57 -20.99 7.90
C LYS A 19 -13.36 -21.90 7.98
N ARG A 20 -13.34 -22.81 8.95
CA ARG A 20 -12.22 -23.75 9.19
C ARG A 20 -10.85 -23.04 9.25
N GLY A 21 -10.81 -21.87 9.87
CA GLY A 21 -9.58 -21.08 10.04
C GLY A 21 -9.06 -20.37 8.79
N LEU A 22 -9.84 -20.30 7.70
CA LEU A 22 -9.51 -19.56 6.47
C LEU A 22 -10.54 -18.45 6.21
N TYR A 23 -10.10 -17.34 5.62
CA TYR A 23 -10.95 -16.23 5.22
C TYR A 23 -11.71 -16.50 3.93
N TYR A 24 -12.91 -15.97 3.82
CA TYR A 24 -13.73 -16.04 2.62
C TYR A 24 -13.25 -15.04 1.55
N ARG A 25 -13.13 -15.47 0.29
CA ARG A 25 -12.76 -14.60 -0.83
C ARG A 25 -13.99 -13.92 -1.45
N PRO A 26 -13.84 -12.68 -1.95
CA PRO A 26 -14.93 -12.00 -2.65
C PRO A 26 -15.36 -12.77 -3.91
N GLY A 27 -16.64 -12.70 -4.23
CA GLY A 27 -17.21 -13.30 -5.45
C GLY A 27 -17.22 -14.83 -5.48
N ASN A 28 -17.40 -15.49 -4.34
CA ASN A 28 -17.51 -16.95 -4.21
C ASN A 28 -16.26 -17.72 -4.71
N ARG A 29 -15.07 -17.12 -4.63
CA ARG A 29 -13.81 -17.71 -5.11
C ARG A 29 -13.11 -18.61 -4.09
N GLY A 30 -13.89 -19.26 -3.22
CA GLY A 30 -13.38 -20.13 -2.15
C GLY A 30 -12.75 -19.38 -0.97
N TYR A 31 -11.73 -19.98 -0.37
CA TYR A 31 -11.12 -19.52 0.88
C TYR A 31 -9.65 -19.17 0.71
N THR A 32 -9.12 -18.32 1.60
CA THR A 32 -7.74 -17.83 1.57
C THR A 32 -7.20 -17.65 2.98
N GLY A 33 -5.91 -17.89 3.15
CA GLY A 33 -5.24 -17.58 4.41
C GLY A 33 -4.72 -16.15 4.52
N ILE A 34 -4.95 -15.30 3.52
CA ILE A 34 -4.38 -13.95 3.42
C ILE A 34 -5.50 -12.91 3.49
N LYS A 35 -5.43 -12.01 4.47
CA LYS A 35 -6.39 -10.93 4.73
C LYS A 35 -6.57 -10.00 3.53
N ASP A 36 -5.48 -9.61 2.87
CA ASP A 36 -5.51 -8.71 1.70
C ASP A 36 -6.32 -9.27 0.52
N ARG A 37 -6.48 -10.60 0.46
CA ARG A 37 -7.26 -11.30 -0.57
C ARG A 37 -8.67 -11.66 -0.12
N ALA A 38 -9.02 -11.39 1.14
CA ALA A 38 -10.31 -11.67 1.71
C ALA A 38 -11.35 -10.60 1.34
N GLY A 39 -12.61 -11.01 1.31
CA GLY A 39 -13.73 -10.09 1.16
C GLY A 39 -14.06 -9.41 2.49
N ARG A 40 -14.77 -8.30 2.40
CA ARG A 40 -15.32 -7.58 3.56
C ARG A 40 -16.83 -7.74 3.52
N TYR A 41 -17.39 -8.19 4.63
CA TYR A 41 -18.79 -8.57 4.75
C TYR A 41 -19.40 -7.91 5.99
N PRO A 42 -20.71 -7.68 6.02
CA PRO A 42 -21.39 -7.35 7.26
C PRO A 42 -21.32 -8.55 8.23
N GLU A 43 -21.37 -8.28 9.54
CA GLU A 43 -21.32 -9.33 10.56
C GLU A 43 -22.45 -10.36 10.40
N GLY A 44 -23.64 -9.90 10.01
CA GLY A 44 -24.83 -10.74 9.82
C GLY A 44 -24.73 -11.77 8.69
N ASP A 45 -23.67 -11.72 7.85
CA ASP A 45 -23.39 -12.77 6.87
C ASP A 45 -22.67 -13.98 7.51
N ALA A 46 -22.26 -13.88 8.78
CA ALA A 46 -21.80 -15.04 9.54
C ALA A 46 -22.93 -16.04 9.75
N SER A 47 -22.61 -17.33 9.60
CA SER A 47 -23.50 -18.44 9.89
C SER A 47 -22.79 -19.40 10.84
N PRO A 48 -22.91 -19.18 12.16
CA PRO A 48 -22.29 -20.07 13.15
C PRO A 48 -22.75 -21.52 13.01
N GLU A 49 -24.00 -21.74 12.59
CA GLU A 49 -24.56 -23.08 12.33
C GLU A 49 -23.82 -23.82 11.21
N ASP A 50 -23.37 -23.09 10.18
CA ASP A 50 -22.55 -23.61 9.08
C ASP A 50 -21.03 -23.57 9.38
N GLY A 51 -20.65 -23.22 10.61
CA GLY A 51 -19.27 -23.05 11.06
C GLY A 51 -18.57 -21.84 10.43
N ILE A 52 -19.32 -20.81 10.06
CA ILE A 52 -18.83 -19.53 9.53
C ILE A 52 -18.89 -18.49 10.65
N THR A 53 -17.74 -17.97 11.07
CA THR A 53 -17.64 -16.90 12.06
C THR A 53 -17.22 -15.59 11.41
N ALA A 54 -17.47 -14.45 12.07
CA ALA A 54 -16.98 -13.15 11.65
C ALA A 54 -15.82 -12.71 12.57
N ILE A 55 -14.81 -12.08 11.99
CA ILE A 55 -13.77 -11.33 12.72
C ILE A 55 -13.76 -9.91 12.17
N HIS A 56 -13.81 -8.91 13.04
CA HIS A 56 -13.75 -7.50 12.63
C HIS A 56 -12.47 -7.24 11.83
N GLU A 57 -12.54 -6.37 10.81
CA GLU A 57 -11.40 -6.13 9.92
C GLU A 57 -10.16 -5.72 10.69
N ASP A 58 -10.26 -4.86 11.71
CA ASP A 58 -9.09 -4.39 12.47
C ASP A 58 -8.46 -5.48 13.36
N ASP A 59 -9.27 -6.43 13.84
CA ASP A 59 -8.80 -7.52 14.70
C ASP A 59 -8.30 -8.74 13.91
N ALA A 60 -8.68 -8.84 12.63
CA ALA A 60 -8.30 -9.97 11.80
C ALA A 60 -6.78 -9.99 11.56
N PRO A 61 -6.08 -11.09 11.89
CA PRO A 61 -4.66 -11.20 11.60
C PRO A 61 -4.41 -11.21 10.10
N GLU A 62 -3.27 -10.68 9.67
CA GLU A 62 -2.89 -10.63 8.25
C GLU A 62 -2.92 -12.01 7.59
N TYR A 63 -2.51 -13.03 8.35
CA TYR A 63 -2.59 -14.42 7.97
C TYR A 63 -3.54 -15.16 8.90
N SER A 64 -4.49 -15.89 8.32
CA SER A 64 -5.43 -16.71 9.07
C SER A 64 -4.71 -17.89 9.76
N GLN A 65 -5.33 -18.45 10.79
CA GLN A 65 -4.76 -19.57 11.56
C GLN A 65 -4.42 -20.79 10.69
N ALA A 66 -5.25 -21.10 9.69
CA ALA A 66 -5.06 -22.23 8.78
C ALA A 66 -4.38 -21.83 7.45
N CYS A 67 -3.70 -20.67 7.40
CA CYS A 67 -3.00 -20.25 6.18
C CYS A 67 -1.89 -21.24 5.81
N PHE A 68 -1.89 -21.69 4.56
CA PHE A 68 -0.82 -22.54 4.02
C PHE A 68 0.53 -21.81 4.05
N ALA A 69 1.58 -22.52 4.47
CA ALA A 69 2.89 -21.93 4.71
C ALA A 69 3.55 -21.39 3.43
N ASP A 70 3.45 -22.12 2.33
CA ASP A 70 3.92 -21.73 1.01
C ASP A 70 3.21 -20.48 0.48
N LEU A 71 1.90 -20.38 0.71
CA LEU A 71 1.08 -19.24 0.32
C LEU A 71 1.47 -17.99 1.12
N LYS A 72 1.71 -18.17 2.43
CA LYS A 72 2.19 -17.12 3.34
C LYS A 72 3.56 -16.61 2.93
N GLU A 73 4.51 -17.53 2.71
CA GLU A 73 5.87 -17.22 2.28
C GLU A 73 5.88 -16.46 0.95
N LYS A 74 5.17 -16.96 -0.07
CA LYS A 74 5.03 -16.28 -1.36
C LYS A 74 4.45 -14.88 -1.23
N HIS A 75 3.49 -14.68 -0.33
CA HIS A 75 2.91 -13.37 -0.07
C HIS A 75 3.92 -12.42 0.58
N MET A 76 4.64 -12.89 1.60
CA MET A 76 5.68 -12.12 2.28
C MET A 76 6.79 -11.70 1.31
N LEU A 77 7.30 -12.65 0.50
CA LEU A 77 8.32 -12.36 -0.51
C LEU A 77 7.84 -11.33 -1.54
N GLY A 78 6.57 -11.40 -1.95
CA GLY A 78 5.97 -10.40 -2.82
C GLY A 78 5.93 -9.00 -2.17
N LYS A 79 5.59 -8.91 -0.88
CA LYS A 79 5.62 -7.65 -0.13
C LYS A 79 7.04 -7.10 0.04
N ILE A 80 8.00 -7.97 0.36
CA ILE A 80 9.42 -7.59 0.47
C ILE A 80 9.90 -7.03 -0.86
N ALA A 81 9.67 -7.72 -1.98
CA ALA A 81 10.08 -7.25 -3.30
C ALA A 81 9.45 -5.89 -3.66
N ALA A 82 8.16 -5.70 -3.35
CA ALA A 82 7.50 -4.41 -3.56
C ALA A 82 8.12 -3.29 -2.71
N LEU A 83 8.42 -3.56 -1.44
CA LEU A 83 9.09 -2.60 -0.55
C LEU A 83 10.53 -2.32 -0.96
N GLU A 84 11.26 -3.30 -1.49
CA GLU A 84 12.63 -3.13 -2.00
C GLU A 84 12.66 -2.20 -3.22
N GLU A 85 11.76 -2.38 -4.17
CA GLU A 85 11.62 -1.47 -5.32
C GLU A 85 11.21 -0.07 -4.87
N GLU A 86 10.35 0.04 -3.85
CA GLU A 86 9.95 1.32 -3.30
C GLU A 86 11.11 2.05 -2.63
N ILE A 87 11.89 1.35 -1.79
CA ILE A 87 13.10 1.89 -1.15
C ILE A 87 14.09 2.35 -2.21
N LYS A 88 14.30 1.57 -3.26
CA LYS A 88 15.19 1.92 -4.37
C LYS A 88 14.73 3.20 -5.06
N ARG A 89 13.44 3.29 -5.44
CA ARG A 89 12.84 4.47 -6.06
C ARG A 89 13.00 5.73 -5.21
N LEU A 90 12.74 5.61 -3.91
CA LEU A 90 12.87 6.73 -2.96
C LEU A 90 14.33 7.16 -2.78
N ARG A 91 15.27 6.20 -2.72
CA ARG A 91 16.72 6.50 -2.65
C ARG A 91 17.20 7.24 -3.89
N GLU A 92 16.84 6.76 -5.08
CA GLU A 92 17.21 7.43 -6.33
C GLU A 92 16.67 8.87 -6.39
N ALA A 93 15.43 9.10 -5.97
CA ALA A 93 14.85 10.44 -5.95
C ALA A 93 15.52 11.36 -4.92
N LEU A 94 15.93 10.81 -3.76
CA LEU A 94 16.66 11.55 -2.74
C LEU A 94 18.06 11.93 -3.22
N ASP A 95 18.79 10.99 -3.82
CA ASP A 95 20.14 11.20 -4.36
C ASP A 95 20.12 12.29 -5.46
N ASP A 96 19.16 12.22 -6.39
CA ASP A 96 18.98 13.22 -7.45
C ASP A 96 18.71 14.63 -6.88
N LEU A 97 17.91 14.72 -5.82
CA LEU A 97 17.59 16.00 -5.17
C LEU A 97 18.81 16.56 -4.41
N GLN A 98 19.51 15.72 -3.66
CA GLN A 98 20.72 16.10 -2.93
C GLN A 98 21.81 16.58 -3.88
N GLN A 99 22.01 15.89 -5.00
CA GLN A 99 23.00 16.30 -6.01
C GLN A 99 22.62 17.63 -6.66
N ALA A 100 21.35 17.81 -7.02
CA ALA A 100 20.88 19.06 -7.63
C ALA A 100 20.95 20.25 -6.65
N GLU A 101 20.68 20.03 -5.37
CA GLU A 101 20.87 21.04 -4.33
C GLU A 101 22.34 21.42 -4.17
N ALA A 102 23.24 20.43 -4.11
CA ALA A 102 24.68 20.68 -4.03
C ALA A 102 25.20 21.46 -5.25
N GLU A 103 24.73 21.13 -6.45
CA GLU A 103 25.07 21.86 -7.67
C GLU A 103 24.54 23.29 -7.64
N TYR A 104 23.29 23.49 -7.20
CA TYR A 104 22.74 24.83 -7.06
C TYR A 104 23.56 25.68 -6.09
N ARG A 105 23.89 25.16 -4.90
CA ARG A 105 24.74 25.86 -3.92
C ARG A 105 26.10 26.23 -4.52
N LEU A 106 26.76 25.29 -5.20
CA LEU A 106 28.05 25.55 -5.85
C LEU A 106 27.96 26.65 -6.92
N MET A 107 26.94 26.61 -7.77
CA MET A 107 26.78 27.58 -8.86
C MET A 107 26.36 28.95 -8.32
N HIS A 108 25.54 28.97 -7.28
CA HIS A 108 25.13 30.17 -6.55
C HIS A 108 26.34 30.84 -5.89
N ASP A 109 27.14 30.09 -5.11
CA ASP A 109 28.34 30.60 -4.45
C ASP A 109 29.38 31.15 -5.45
N ARG A 110 29.53 30.49 -6.61
CA ARG A 110 30.55 30.86 -7.61
C ARG A 110 30.16 32.07 -8.46
N TYR A 111 28.90 32.18 -8.84
CA TYR A 111 28.47 33.14 -9.86
C TYR A 111 27.40 34.13 -9.38
N GLY A 112 26.84 33.93 -8.19
CA GLY A 112 25.80 34.76 -7.59
C GLY A 112 24.41 34.59 -8.21
N ASP A 113 23.44 35.22 -7.55
CA ASP A 113 22.05 35.32 -7.98
C ASP A 113 21.95 36.19 -9.25
N GLY A 114 21.44 35.59 -10.34
CA GLY A 114 21.29 36.24 -11.64
C GLY A 114 22.19 35.67 -12.74
N SER A 115 23.12 34.78 -12.41
CA SER A 115 23.88 34.06 -13.44
C SER A 115 23.03 33.00 -14.14
N ARG A 116 23.24 32.81 -15.45
CA ARG A 116 22.58 31.73 -16.22
C ARG A 116 22.97 30.34 -15.69
N ALA A 117 24.13 30.21 -15.05
CA ALA A 117 24.59 28.95 -14.46
C ALA A 117 23.78 28.61 -13.20
N ALA A 118 23.65 29.55 -12.26
CA ALA A 118 22.83 29.37 -11.05
C ALA A 118 21.35 29.15 -11.41
N GLY A 119 20.83 29.86 -12.41
CA GLY A 119 19.44 29.66 -12.88
C GLY A 119 19.17 28.24 -13.41
N ARG A 120 20.10 27.66 -14.20
CA ARG A 120 19.96 26.27 -14.67
C ARG A 120 20.03 25.25 -13.53
N ALA A 121 20.91 25.47 -12.55
CA ALA A 121 21.03 24.59 -11.40
C ALA A 121 19.79 24.67 -10.49
N TRP A 122 19.20 25.87 -10.35
CA TRP A 122 17.91 26.05 -9.69
C TRP A 122 16.77 25.28 -10.39
N ASP A 123 16.68 25.38 -11.71
CA ASP A 123 15.69 24.63 -12.49
C ASP A 123 15.84 23.11 -12.33
N LEU A 124 17.09 22.63 -12.28
CA LEU A 124 17.38 21.22 -12.02
C LEU A 124 16.90 20.81 -10.63
N MET A 125 17.26 21.56 -9.59
CA MET A 125 16.84 21.29 -8.21
C MET A 125 15.31 21.26 -8.09
N ARG A 126 14.61 22.19 -8.74
CA ARG A 126 13.14 22.20 -8.74
C ARG A 126 12.56 20.94 -9.38
N ARG A 127 13.08 20.51 -10.53
CA ARG A 127 12.63 19.27 -11.19
C ARG A 127 12.92 18.03 -10.36
N SER A 128 14.10 17.95 -9.72
CA SER A 128 14.41 16.85 -8.80
C SER A 128 13.48 16.86 -7.58
N GLY A 129 13.10 18.04 -7.08
CA GLY A 129 12.10 18.19 -6.02
C GLY A 129 10.71 17.74 -6.44
N ASP A 130 10.29 18.07 -7.66
CA ASP A 130 9.04 17.55 -8.24
C ASP A 130 9.08 16.01 -8.33
N LYS A 131 10.20 15.44 -8.83
CA LYS A 131 10.41 13.99 -8.89
C LYS A 131 10.33 13.34 -7.50
N ALA A 132 10.95 13.93 -6.48
CA ALA A 132 10.91 13.43 -5.10
C ALA A 132 9.50 13.47 -4.50
N ARG A 133 8.72 14.51 -4.78
CA ARG A 133 7.30 14.57 -4.37
C ARG A 133 6.45 13.50 -5.04
N THR A 134 6.60 13.35 -6.36
CA THR A 134 5.94 12.24 -7.09
C THR A 134 6.38 10.87 -6.55
N ALA A 135 7.64 10.75 -6.12
CA ALA A 135 8.11 9.54 -5.48
C ALA A 135 7.34 9.27 -4.17
N LEU A 136 7.17 10.27 -3.32
CA LEU A 136 6.40 10.14 -2.07
C LEU A 136 4.90 9.90 -2.29
N GLU A 137 4.29 10.44 -3.34
CA GLU A 137 2.85 10.24 -3.60
C GLU A 137 2.51 8.82 -4.08
N GLY A 138 3.47 8.15 -4.73
CA GLY A 138 3.33 6.75 -5.17
C GLY A 138 3.25 5.71 -4.04
N SER A 139 3.48 6.10 -2.78
CA SER A 139 3.44 5.20 -1.62
C SER A 139 2.03 5.00 -1.03
N GLY A 140 0.99 5.59 -1.63
CA GLY A 140 -0.37 5.66 -1.08
C GLY A 140 -1.47 4.86 -1.79
N SER A 141 -1.17 3.87 -2.62
CA SER A 141 -2.18 3.05 -3.34
C SER A 141 -2.08 1.57 -3.05
#